data_AF-V5HUX0-F1
#
_entry.id   AF-V5HUX0-F1
#
_cell.length_a   1.000
_cell.length_b   1.000
_cell.length_c   1.000
_cell.angle_alpha   90.00
_cell.angle_beta   90.00
_cell.angle_gamma   90.00
#
_symmetry.space_group_name_H-M   'P 1'
#
loop_
_entity.id
_entity.type
_entity.pdbx_description
1 polymer ?
#
loop_
_entity_poly.entity_id
_entity_poly.type
_entity_poly.pdbx_seq_one_letter_code
_entity_poly.pdbx_strand_id
1 'polypeptide(L)'
;VNGAHFLPENSNVLPAVYLQYPIYAFGLPSSVIMGTLGSLIGHEIFHAFGLEGRNVFLDGNLHTWWSQKATESFEAPQHCVESLYSNETEETTKLKVKWA
;
A
#
# COMPACT_ATOMS: atom_id res chain seq x y z
N VAL A 1 -7.46 12.03 -6.15
CA VAL A 1 -6.11 11.95 -6.76
C VAL A 1 -5.46 10.74 -6.13
N ASN A 2 -5.08 9.71 -6.90
CA ASN A 2 -4.62 8.42 -6.36
C ASN A 2 -3.30 7.95 -7.01
N GLY A 3 -2.41 7.35 -6.22
CA GLY A 3 -1.28 6.56 -6.70
C GLY A 3 -1.77 5.14 -7.01
N ALA A 4 -1.01 4.39 -7.79
CA ALA A 4 -1.33 2.98 -8.00
C ALA A 4 -0.07 2.16 -8.25
N HIS A 5 -0.05 0.97 -7.65
CA HIS A 5 0.77 -0.14 -8.13
C HIS A 5 -0.02 -0.96 -9.16
N PHE A 6 0.53 -1.10 -10.36
CA PHE A 6 -0.09 -1.87 -11.43
C PHE A 6 0.56 -3.26 -11.49
N LEU A 7 -0.09 -4.24 -10.86
CA LEU A 7 0.41 -5.61 -10.72
C LEU A 7 0.82 -6.27 -12.05
N PRO A 8 0.07 -6.16 -13.17
CA PRO A 8 0.45 -6.81 -14.42
C PRO A 8 1.76 -6.29 -15.03
N GLU A 9 2.15 -5.06 -14.73
CA GLU A 9 3.43 -4.47 -15.19
C GLU A 9 4.47 -4.40 -14.08
N ASN A 10 4.09 -4.79 -12.84
CA ASN A 10 4.89 -4.61 -11.63
C ASN A 10 5.46 -3.17 -11.54
N SER A 11 4.60 -2.17 -11.75
CA SER A 11 5.00 -0.77 -11.90
C SER A 11 4.27 0.15 -10.93
N ASN A 12 4.99 1.15 -10.39
CA ASN A 12 4.39 2.20 -9.57
C ASN A 12 4.12 3.42 -10.43
N VAL A 13 2.87 3.87 -10.46
CA VAL A 13 2.46 5.06 -11.19
C VAL A 13 2.10 6.16 -10.20
N LEU A 14 2.87 7.25 -10.26
CA LEU A 14 2.63 8.46 -9.49
C LEU A 14 2.33 9.61 -10.44
N PRO A 15 1.05 9.99 -10.59
CA PRO A 15 0.66 11.11 -11.44
C PRO A 15 1.35 12.41 -11.00
N ALA A 16 1.74 13.26 -11.96
CA ALA A 16 2.39 14.54 -11.67
C ALA A 16 1.57 15.45 -10.74
N VAL A 17 0.25 15.29 -10.70
CA VAL A 17 -0.65 15.99 -9.76
C VAL A 17 -0.38 15.64 -8.28
N TYR A 18 0.42 14.62 -7.95
CA TYR A 18 0.92 14.41 -6.59
C TYR A 18 2.11 15.27 -6.22
N LEU A 19 2.86 15.78 -7.20
CA LEU A 19 4.09 16.53 -6.97
C LEU A 19 3.78 18.02 -6.70
N GLN A 20 2.86 18.25 -5.77
CA GLN A 20 2.41 19.57 -5.33
C GLN A 20 2.21 19.61 -3.82
N TYR A 21 2.16 20.83 -3.26
CA TYR A 21 1.92 21.03 -1.83
C TYR A 21 0.55 20.43 -1.42
N PRO A 22 0.43 19.76 -0.26
CA PRO A 22 1.44 19.58 0.80
C PRO A 22 2.35 18.36 0.62
N ILE A 23 2.16 17.56 -0.44
CA ILE A 23 2.91 16.33 -0.65
C ILE A 23 4.36 16.60 -1.06
N TYR A 24 4.56 17.53 -1.98
CA TYR A 24 5.89 17.92 -2.43
C TYR A 24 5.92 19.40 -2.83
N ALA A 25 6.96 20.11 -2.41
CA ALA A 25 7.31 21.42 -2.93
C ALA A 25 8.82 21.61 -2.82
N PHE A 26 9.38 22.41 -3.72
CA PHE A 26 10.80 22.76 -3.63
C PHE A 26 11.10 23.48 -2.32
N GLY A 27 12.16 23.07 -1.63
CA GLY A 27 12.59 23.66 -0.37
C GLY A 27 11.92 23.10 0.90
N LEU A 28 11.03 22.11 0.80
CA LEU A 28 10.53 21.42 2.00
C LEU A 28 11.66 20.65 2.70
N PRO A 29 11.66 20.58 4.05
CA PRO A 29 12.61 19.74 4.78
C PRO A 29 12.52 18.29 4.34
N SER A 30 13.65 17.59 4.28
CA SER A 30 13.69 16.18 3.88
C SER A 30 12.81 15.27 4.75
N SER A 31 12.62 15.61 6.03
CA SER A 31 11.70 14.91 6.93
C SER A 31 10.25 15.02 6.48
N VAL A 32 9.83 16.19 5.98
CA VAL A 32 8.49 16.40 5.45
C VAL A 32 8.33 15.60 4.17
N ILE A 33 9.26 15.70 3.23
CA ILE A 33 9.23 14.96 1.95
C ILE A 33 9.17 13.43 2.21
N MET A 34 9.93 12.94 3.19
CA MET A 34 9.90 11.52 3.57
C MET A 34 8.54 11.12 4.15
N GLY A 35 7.97 11.94 5.04
CA GLY A 35 6.67 11.67 5.66
C GLY A 35 5.50 11.75 4.67
N THR A 36 5.61 12.58 3.63
CA THR A 36 4.56 12.76 2.63
C THR A 36 4.80 11.87 1.41
N LEU A 37 5.66 12.31 0.49
CA LEU A 37 5.93 11.63 -0.77
C LEU A 37 6.59 10.26 -0.54
N GLY A 38 7.49 10.16 0.42
CA GLY A 38 8.12 8.90 0.80
C GLY A 38 7.12 7.86 1.28
N SER A 39 6.19 8.26 2.17
CA SER A 39 5.10 7.38 2.63
C SER A 39 4.18 6.94 1.50
N LEU A 40 3.88 7.83 0.54
CA LEU A 40 3.07 7.48 -0.63
C LEU A 40 3.79 6.47 -1.53
N ILE A 41 5.05 6.71 -1.87
CA ILE A 41 5.86 5.76 -2.65
C ILE A 41 5.92 4.41 -1.93
N GLY A 42 6.15 4.42 -0.61
CA GLY A 42 6.19 3.22 0.21
C GLY A 42 4.85 2.46 0.21
N HIS A 43 3.73 3.17 0.24
CA HIS A 43 2.39 2.60 0.11
C HIS A 43 2.23 1.86 -1.22
N GLU A 44 2.63 2.48 -2.34
CA GLU A 44 2.52 1.82 -3.66
C GLU A 44 3.47 0.62 -3.79
N ILE A 45 4.70 0.71 -3.27
CA ILE A 45 5.61 -0.44 -3.21
C ILE A 45 4.99 -1.59 -2.41
N PHE A 46 4.32 -1.28 -1.29
CA PHE A 46 3.73 -2.30 -0.43
C PHE A 46 2.63 -3.11 -1.14
N HIS A 47 1.88 -2.51 -2.07
CA HIS A 47 0.86 -3.25 -2.85
C HIS A 47 1.45 -4.43 -3.62
N ALA A 48 2.71 -4.37 -4.05
CA ALA A 48 3.42 -5.49 -4.69
C ALA A 48 3.67 -6.67 -3.75
N PHE A 49 3.66 -6.45 -2.44
CA PHE A 49 3.96 -7.46 -1.42
C PHE A 49 2.79 -7.75 -0.47
N GLY A 50 1.70 -6.98 -0.61
CA GLY A 50 0.50 -7.10 0.20
C GLY A 50 -0.34 -8.33 -0.16
N LEU A 51 -1.59 -8.32 0.29
CA LEU A 51 -2.57 -9.38 0.08
C LEU A 51 -2.68 -9.83 -1.39
N GLU A 52 -2.79 -8.85 -2.30
CA GLU A 52 -2.99 -9.10 -3.73
C GLU A 52 -1.67 -9.34 -4.46
N GLY A 53 -0.62 -8.60 -4.13
CA GLY A 53 0.65 -8.63 -4.85
C GLY A 53 1.60 -9.76 -4.47
N ARG A 54 1.51 -10.35 -3.27
CA ARG A 54 2.48 -11.37 -2.81
C ARG A 54 2.61 -12.59 -3.71
N ASN A 55 1.57 -12.89 -4.50
CA ASN A 55 1.55 -14.02 -5.43
C ASN A 55 1.87 -13.59 -6.87
N VAL A 56 2.19 -12.32 -7.11
CA VAL A 56 2.61 -11.81 -8.42
C VAL A 56 4.13 -11.78 -8.45
N PHE A 57 4.72 -12.34 -9.51
CA PHE A 57 6.16 -12.33 -9.70
C PHE A 57 6.61 -11.14 -10.53
N LEU A 58 7.93 -11.03 -10.75
CA LEU A 58 8.56 -9.88 -11.41
C LEU A 58 8.01 -9.58 -12.82
N ASP A 59 7.44 -10.58 -13.48
CA ASP A 59 6.87 -10.52 -14.84
C ASP A 59 5.36 -10.23 -14.85
N GLY A 60 4.76 -9.95 -13.68
CA GLY A 60 3.33 -9.67 -13.54
C GLY A 60 2.43 -10.91 -13.53
N ASN A 61 3.01 -12.12 -13.58
CA ASN A 61 2.26 -13.36 -13.55
C ASN A 61 2.09 -13.92 -12.14
N LEU A 62 1.05 -14.73 -11.93
CA LEU A 62 0.83 -15.42 -10.67
C LEU A 62 1.83 -16.56 -10.48
N HIS A 63 2.61 -16.50 -9.40
CA HIS A 63 3.52 -17.54 -8.97
C HIS A 63 3.50 -17.68 -7.45
N THR A 64 3.57 -18.93 -6.97
CA THR A 64 3.89 -19.20 -5.56
C THR A 64 5.41 -19.15 -5.41
N TRP A 65 5.96 -17.97 -5.12
CA TRP A 65 7.40 -17.75 -4.97
C TRP A 65 7.84 -17.54 -3.51
N TRP A 66 6.88 -17.33 -2.61
CA TRP A 66 7.14 -17.31 -1.18
C TRP A 66 7.30 -18.74 -0.65
N SER A 67 8.25 -18.92 0.26
CA SER A 67 8.30 -20.15 1.06
C SER A 67 7.07 -20.26 1.95
N GLN A 68 6.62 -21.47 2.27
CA GLN A 68 5.52 -21.70 3.21
C GLN A 68 5.71 -20.94 4.52
N LYS A 69 6.93 -20.97 5.08
CA LYS A 69 7.27 -20.24 6.31
C LYS A 69 7.06 -18.72 6.19
N ALA A 70 7.37 -18.13 5.03
CA ALA A 70 7.17 -16.70 4.79
C ALA A 70 5.67 -16.37 4.71
N THR A 71 4.88 -17.21 4.05
CA THR A 71 3.43 -17.08 3.97
C THR A 71 2.79 -17.11 5.36
N GLU A 72 3.11 -18.13 6.16
CA GLU A 72 2.61 -18.26 7.54
C GLU A 72 3.02 -17.07 8.42
N SER A 73 4.25 -16.57 8.24
CA SER A 73 4.75 -15.40 9.00
C SER A 73 4.04 -14.10 8.62
N PHE A 74 3.44 -14.02 7.44
CA PHE A 74 2.70 -12.84 6.97
C PHE A 74 1.22 -12.88 7.36
N GLU A 75 0.61 -14.07 7.43
CA GLU A 75 -0.80 -14.24 7.79
C GLU A 75 -1.12 -13.71 9.19
N ALA A 76 -0.22 -13.92 10.18
CA ALA A 76 -0.47 -13.45 11.54
C ALA A 76 -0.55 -11.91 11.65
N PRO A 77 0.43 -11.12 11.14
CA PRO A 77 0.31 -9.67 11.06
C PRO A 77 -0.88 -9.20 10.23
N GLN A 78 -1.16 -9.85 9.10
CA GLN A 78 -2.30 -9.54 8.24
C GLN A 78 -3.63 -9.62 9.01
N HIS A 79 -3.88 -10.73 9.71
CA HIS A 79 -5.09 -10.90 10.51
C HIS A 79 -5.19 -9.93 11.69
N CYS A 80 -4.06 -9.52 12.26
CA CYS A 80 -4.03 -8.50 13.31
C CYS A 80 -4.54 -7.16 12.77
N VAL A 81 -4.08 -6.74 11.59
CA VAL A 81 -4.53 -5.49 10.95
C VAL A 81 -5.99 -5.59 10.51
N GLU A 82 -6.40 -6.71 9.91
CA GLU A 82 -7.80 -6.97 9.56
C GLU A 82 -8.71 -6.82 10.79
N SER A 83 -8.33 -7.45 11.91
CA SER A 83 -9.07 -7.38 13.16
C SER A 83 -9.16 -5.96 13.71
N LEU A 84 -8.06 -5.19 13.63
CA LEU A 84 -8.00 -3.80 14.06
C LEU A 84 -9.05 -2.95 13.36
N TYR A 85 -9.21 -3.09 12.04
CA TYR A 85 -10.16 -2.27 11.27
C TYR A 85 -11.57 -2.85 11.21
N SER A 86 -11.76 -4.15 11.44
CA SER A 86 -13.06 -4.83 11.31
C SER A 86 -14.17 -4.31 12.24
N ASN A 87 -13.78 -3.70 13.37
CA ASN A 87 -14.71 -3.15 14.36
C ASN A 87 -14.85 -1.63 14.26
N GLU A 88 -14.12 -0.99 13.35
CA GLU A 88 -14.16 0.45 13.19
C GLU A 88 -15.43 0.89 12.44
N THR A 89 -16.01 1.98 12.92
CA THR A 89 -17.18 2.61 12.30
C THR A 89 -16.85 4.06 12.05
N GLU A 90 -17.01 4.50 10.80
CA GLU A 90 -16.71 5.88 10.46
C GLU A 90 -17.74 6.81 11.13
N GLU A 91 -17.23 7.84 11.80
CA GLU A 91 -18.03 8.63 12.74
C GLU A 91 -19.15 9.42 12.06
N THR A 92 -18.97 9.84 10.81
CA THR A 92 -19.89 10.73 10.08
C THR A 92 -21.04 9.96 9.43
N THR A 93 -20.70 8.91 8.69
CA THR A 93 -21.59 8.09 7.86
C THR A 93 -22.16 6.90 8.64
N LYS A 94 -21.57 6.56 9.79
CA LYS A 94 -21.87 5.37 10.59
C LYS A 94 -21.71 4.06 9.82
N LEU A 95 -20.97 4.08 8.71
CA LEU A 95 -20.64 2.88 7.96
C LEU A 95 -19.52 2.13 8.66
N LYS A 96 -19.68 0.81 8.78
CA LYS A 96 -18.58 -0.06 9.20
C LYS A 96 -17.50 -0.06 8.14
N VAL A 97 -16.25 0.07 8.58
CA VAL A 97 -15.09 -0.14 7.70
C VAL A 97 -15.15 -1.59 7.23
N LYS A 98 -15.25 -1.77 5.91
CA LYS A 98 -15.13 -3.09 5.30
C LYS A 98 -13.66 -3.28 4.94
N TRP A 99 -13.08 -4.36 5.45
CA TRP A 99 -11.83 -4.87 4.91
C TRP A 99 -12.09 -5.29 3.45
N ALA A 100 -11.21 -4.86 2.54
CA ALA A 100 -11.31 -5.13 1.10
C ALA A 100 -10.78 -6.52 0.75
#